data_AF-Q8VSZ3-F1
#
_entry.id   AF-Q8VSZ3-F1
#
_cell.length_a   1.000
_cell.length_b   1.000
_cell.length_c   1.000
_cell.angle_alpha   90.00
_cell.angle_beta   90.00
_cell.angle_gamma   90.00
#
_symmetry.space_group_name_H-M   'P 1'
#
loop_
_entity.id
_entity.type
_entity.pdbx_description
1 polymer ?
#
loop_
_entity_poly.entity_id
_entity_poly.type
_entity_poly.pdbx_seq_one_letter_code
_entity_poly.pdbx_strand_id
1 'polypeptide(L)'
;MDSLNNWITASFQLALMFYVVKVLMGVKYNIRDYIFMIGIIIPSNIVYTFIGTDTLILVIILSIIFFYRKMKFFSILAIFGSNIILYLCNFITVLLITFSEKFSDKIEYKFIIYIVSFVGFGILLSYATKFLINLIKKSYLYSNKLYISTISIFLVITFFILFIFTRNEDLDFQTFRLYTYLYVGIVLIILIILIIISYTVLREMKYKRNLEEIETYYEYTLRIE
;
A
#
# COMPACT_ATOMS: atom_id res chain seq x y z
N MET A 1 -17.78 11.28 14.47
CA MET A 1 -17.09 10.36 13.53
C MET A 1 -17.89 9.07 13.34
N ASP A 2 -18.64 8.61 14.35
CA ASP A 2 -19.49 7.41 14.26
C ASP A 2 -20.54 7.46 13.14
N SER A 3 -21.06 8.65 12.82
CA SER A 3 -22.03 8.82 11.72
C SER A 3 -21.46 8.58 10.31
N LEU A 4 -20.13 8.59 10.16
CA LEU A 4 -19.43 8.24 8.92
C LEU A 4 -19.05 6.76 8.85
N ASN A 5 -19.12 6.03 9.96
CA ASN A 5 -18.79 4.61 10.03
C ASN A 5 -20.00 3.75 9.65
N ASN A 6 -20.38 3.83 8.37
CA ASN A 6 -21.54 3.16 7.83
C ASN A 6 -21.13 2.11 6.79
N TRP A 7 -22.03 1.17 6.50
CA TRP A 7 -21.80 0.14 5.49
C TRP A 7 -21.39 0.69 4.12
N ILE A 8 -21.87 1.89 3.77
CA ILE A 8 -21.56 2.55 2.50
C ILE A 8 -20.07 2.96 2.45
N THR A 9 -19.57 3.60 3.50
CA THR A 9 -18.16 4.04 3.55
C THR A 9 -17.21 2.85 3.64
N ALA A 10 -17.56 1.83 4.42
CA ALA A 10 -16.78 0.58 4.47
C ALA A 10 -16.72 -0.13 3.10
N SER A 11 -17.87 -0.28 2.43
CA SER A 11 -17.92 -0.88 1.08
C SER A 11 -17.08 -0.08 0.08
N PHE A 12 -17.15 1.25 0.17
CA PHE A 12 -16.41 2.15 -0.69
C PHE A 12 -14.90 2.06 -0.48
N GLN A 13 -14.44 2.01 0.78
CA GLN A 13 -13.02 1.81 1.10
C GLN A 13 -12.50 0.50 0.54
N LEU A 14 -13.26 -0.59 0.68
CA LEU A 14 -12.89 -1.90 0.13
C LEU A 14 -12.87 -1.92 -1.40
N ALA A 15 -13.85 -1.29 -2.04
CA ALA A 15 -13.86 -1.14 -3.49
C ALA A 15 -12.63 -0.36 -3.99
N LEU A 16 -12.26 0.71 -3.28
CA LEU A 16 -11.03 1.47 -3.56
C LEU A 16 -9.77 0.64 -3.31
N MET A 17 -9.73 -0.22 -2.29
CA MET A 17 -8.61 -1.15 -2.07
C MET A 17 -8.33 -1.98 -3.33
N PHE A 18 -9.37 -2.62 -3.88
CA PHE A 18 -9.23 -3.41 -5.10
C PHE A 18 -8.79 -2.55 -6.29
N TYR A 19 -9.30 -1.33 -6.40
CA TYR A 19 -8.83 -0.39 -7.43
C TYR A 19 -7.35 -0.01 -7.26
N VAL A 20 -6.89 0.28 -6.04
CA VAL A 20 -5.49 0.60 -5.74
C VAL A 20 -4.59 -0.59 -6.11
N VAL A 21 -4.97 -1.82 -5.78
CA VAL A 21 -4.24 -3.03 -6.20
C VAL A 21 -4.12 -3.11 -7.73
N LYS A 22 -5.20 -2.81 -8.46
CA LYS A 22 -5.20 -2.74 -9.93
C LYS A 22 -4.15 -1.76 -10.44
N VAL A 23 -4.08 -0.56 -9.87
CA VAL A 23 -3.14 0.48 -10.28
C VAL A 23 -1.70 0.06 -9.99
N LEU A 24 -1.42 -0.40 -8.77
CA LEU A 24 -0.10 -0.81 -8.30
C LEU A 24 0.50 -1.93 -9.16
N MET A 25 -0.26 -2.98 -9.41
CA MET A 25 0.25 -4.20 -10.05
C MET A 25 -0.09 -4.32 -11.53
N GLY A 26 -0.97 -3.46 -12.06
CA GLY A 26 -1.37 -3.49 -13.47
C GLY A 26 -2.26 -4.69 -13.83
N VAL A 27 -2.98 -5.25 -12.86
CA VAL A 27 -3.84 -6.43 -13.06
C VAL A 27 -5.08 -6.04 -13.89
N LYS A 28 -5.47 -6.91 -14.83
CA LYS A 28 -6.77 -6.81 -15.51
C LYS A 28 -7.81 -7.67 -14.77
N TYR A 29 -8.97 -7.09 -14.50
CA TYR A 29 -10.10 -7.78 -13.88
C TYR A 29 -11.10 -8.25 -14.93
N ASN A 30 -11.48 -9.52 -14.83
CA ASN A 30 -12.56 -10.12 -15.59
C ASN A 30 -13.86 -10.03 -14.79
N ILE A 31 -14.99 -10.27 -15.44
CA ILE A 31 -16.33 -10.24 -14.80
C ILE A 31 -16.39 -11.15 -13.56
N ARG A 32 -15.79 -12.34 -13.64
CA ARG A 32 -15.72 -13.28 -12.48
C ARG A 32 -14.98 -12.69 -11.29
N ASP A 33 -13.97 -11.86 -11.52
CA ASP A 33 -13.19 -11.23 -10.44
C ASP A 33 -14.02 -10.18 -9.70
N TYR A 34 -14.88 -9.45 -10.42
CA TYR A 34 -15.81 -8.50 -9.80
C TYR A 34 -16.84 -9.21 -8.91
N ILE A 35 -17.33 -10.39 -9.32
CA ILE A 35 -18.22 -11.21 -8.49
C ILE A 35 -17.51 -11.63 -7.19
N PHE A 36 -16.24 -12.05 -7.27
CA PHE A 36 -15.45 -12.37 -6.08
C PHE A 36 -15.21 -11.15 -5.18
N MET A 37 -14.94 -9.96 -5.74
CA MET A 37 -14.79 -8.74 -4.94
C MET A 37 -16.08 -8.40 -4.18
N ILE A 38 -17.23 -8.45 -4.85
CA ILE A 38 -18.53 -8.24 -4.21
C ILE A 38 -18.78 -9.31 -3.13
N GLY A 39 -18.40 -10.56 -3.41
CA GLY A 39 -18.43 -11.67 -2.46
C GLY A 39 -17.46 -11.55 -1.29
N ILE A 40 -16.49 -10.63 -1.32
CA ILE A 40 -15.68 -10.26 -0.16
C ILE A 40 -16.33 -9.09 0.58
N ILE A 41 -16.75 -8.04 -0.15
CA ILE A 41 -17.25 -6.78 0.41
C ILE A 41 -18.56 -6.98 1.21
N ILE A 42 -19.54 -7.69 0.65
CA ILE A 42 -20.85 -7.83 1.31
C ILE A 42 -20.71 -8.66 2.59
N PRO A 43 -20.09 -9.87 2.57
CA PRO A 43 -19.92 -10.65 3.78
C PRO A 43 -19.04 -9.95 4.81
N SER A 44 -18.00 -9.21 4.40
CA SER A 44 -17.16 -8.49 5.37
C SER A 44 -17.93 -7.45 6.16
N ASN A 45 -18.86 -6.72 5.54
CA ASN A 45 -19.70 -5.76 6.26
C ASN A 45 -20.66 -6.44 7.24
N ILE A 46 -21.18 -7.61 6.90
CA ILE A 46 -22.02 -8.42 7.81
C ILE A 46 -21.18 -8.89 8.99
N VAL A 47 -19.96 -9.38 8.76
CA VAL A 47 -19.10 -9.84 9.86
C VAL A 47 -18.66 -8.64 10.72
N TYR A 48 -18.48 -7.44 10.13
CA TYR A 48 -18.10 -6.22 10.84
C TYR A 48 -19.10 -5.87 11.94
N THR A 49 -20.39 -6.11 11.73
CA THR A 49 -21.40 -5.84 12.77
C THR A 49 -21.27 -6.75 14.00
N PHE A 50 -20.58 -7.88 13.91
CA PHE A 50 -20.40 -8.83 15.02
C PHE A 50 -19.01 -8.75 15.67
N ILE A 51 -17.96 -8.58 14.86
CA ILE A 51 -16.55 -8.71 15.28
C ILE A 51 -15.83 -7.34 15.27
N GLY A 52 -16.48 -6.28 14.78
CA GLY A 52 -15.93 -4.93 14.79
C GLY A 52 -14.66 -4.80 13.94
N THR A 53 -13.68 -4.05 14.44
CA THR A 53 -12.44 -3.71 13.71
C THR A 53 -11.56 -4.93 13.37
N ASP A 54 -11.66 -6.02 14.13
CA ASP A 54 -10.89 -7.25 13.88
C ASP A 54 -11.27 -7.94 12.56
N THR A 55 -12.42 -7.59 11.97
CA THR A 55 -12.81 -8.08 10.62
C THR A 55 -11.87 -7.67 9.51
N LEU A 56 -11.09 -6.60 9.71
CA LEU A 56 -10.10 -6.15 8.74
C LEU A 56 -9.05 -7.25 8.48
N ILE A 57 -8.68 -8.02 9.52
CA ILE A 57 -7.76 -9.16 9.41
C ILE A 57 -8.34 -10.23 8.47
N LEU A 58 -9.63 -10.54 8.64
CA LEU A 58 -10.34 -11.52 7.81
C LEU A 58 -10.39 -11.05 6.35
N VAL A 59 -10.72 -9.78 6.11
CA VAL A 59 -10.73 -9.18 4.77
C VAL A 59 -9.38 -9.30 4.09
N ILE A 60 -8.29 -9.04 4.82
CA ILE A 60 -6.92 -9.16 4.29
C ILE A 60 -6.62 -10.60 3.89
N ILE A 61 -6.92 -11.57 4.75
CA ILE A 61 -6.67 -12.99 4.46
C ILE A 61 -7.44 -13.43 3.20
N LEU A 62 -8.73 -13.12 3.12
CA LEU A 62 -9.55 -13.45 1.95
C LEU A 62 -9.03 -12.78 0.68
N SER A 63 -8.62 -11.50 0.79
CA SER A 63 -8.04 -10.77 -0.33
C SER A 63 -6.73 -11.40 -0.80
N ILE A 64 -5.88 -11.86 0.13
CA ILE A 64 -4.60 -12.51 -0.20
C ILE A 64 -4.88 -13.80 -0.96
N ILE A 65 -5.80 -14.63 -0.47
CA ILE A 65 -6.19 -15.88 -1.15
C ILE A 65 -6.71 -15.58 -2.56
N PHE A 66 -7.57 -14.59 -2.72
CA PHE A 66 -8.11 -14.19 -4.01
C PHE A 66 -7.02 -13.74 -5.00
N PHE A 67 -6.13 -12.84 -4.57
CA PHE A 67 -5.06 -12.32 -5.42
C PHE A 67 -3.90 -13.29 -5.63
N TYR A 68 -3.70 -14.26 -4.74
CA TYR A 68 -2.65 -15.27 -4.86
C TYR A 68 -2.78 -16.06 -6.15
N ARG A 69 -4.01 -16.38 -6.57
CA ARG A 69 -4.26 -17.10 -7.82
C ARG A 69 -3.75 -16.36 -9.06
N LYS A 70 -3.70 -15.01 -9.02
CA LYS A 70 -3.26 -14.18 -10.14
C LYS A 70 -1.79 -13.74 -10.06
N MET A 71 -1.32 -13.41 -8.85
CA MET A 71 -0.03 -12.74 -8.65
C MET A 71 0.96 -13.53 -7.78
N LYS A 72 0.57 -14.72 -7.30
CA LYS A 72 1.36 -15.54 -6.36
C LYS A 72 1.83 -14.70 -5.17
N PHE A 73 3.12 -14.71 -4.84
CA PHE A 73 3.69 -13.99 -3.69
C PHE A 73 3.56 -12.45 -3.78
N PHE A 74 3.39 -11.87 -4.98
CA PHE A 74 3.15 -10.43 -5.11
C PHE A 74 1.79 -9.99 -4.58
N SER A 75 0.87 -10.94 -4.31
CA SER A 75 -0.42 -10.64 -3.65
C SER A 75 -0.24 -10.01 -2.27
N ILE A 76 0.72 -10.51 -1.49
CA ILE A 76 1.01 -10.00 -0.14
C ILE A 76 1.47 -8.55 -0.24
N LEU A 77 2.45 -8.27 -1.10
CA LEU A 77 2.91 -6.89 -1.37
C LEU A 77 1.77 -5.96 -1.79
N ALA A 78 0.93 -6.42 -2.72
CA ALA A 78 -0.13 -5.61 -3.27
C ALA A 78 -1.19 -5.24 -2.21
N ILE A 79 -1.58 -6.21 -1.39
CA ILE A 79 -2.65 -6.02 -0.40
C ILE A 79 -2.17 -5.20 0.77
N PHE A 80 -1.03 -5.53 1.38
CA PHE A 80 -0.48 -4.72 2.47
C PHE A 80 -0.11 -3.32 1.98
N GLY A 81 0.48 -3.18 0.80
CA GLY A 81 0.75 -1.88 0.18
C GLY A 81 -0.52 -1.06 -0.05
N SER A 82 -1.59 -1.68 -0.56
CA SER A 82 -2.87 -0.99 -0.75
C SER A 82 -3.52 -0.57 0.56
N ASN A 83 -3.46 -1.40 1.60
CA ASN A 83 -4.02 -1.06 2.92
C ASN A 83 -3.25 0.10 3.56
N ILE A 84 -1.92 0.13 3.46
CA ILE A 84 -1.11 1.26 3.94
C ILE A 84 -1.50 2.56 3.22
N ILE A 85 -1.69 2.52 1.89
CA ILE A 85 -2.17 3.68 1.12
C ILE A 85 -3.54 4.14 1.63
N LEU A 86 -4.47 3.22 1.89
CA LEU A 86 -5.80 3.55 2.40
C LEU A 86 -5.77 4.11 3.82
N TYR A 87 -4.89 3.62 4.69
CA TYR A 87 -4.68 4.20 6.02
C TYR A 87 -4.20 5.65 5.92
N LEU A 88 -3.24 5.94 5.04
CA LEU A 88 -2.78 7.30 4.78
C LEU A 88 -3.91 8.18 4.22
N CYS A 89 -4.72 7.66 3.30
CA CYS A 89 -5.89 8.37 2.80
C CYS A 89 -6.85 8.69 3.94
N ASN A 90 -7.21 7.69 4.76
CA ASN A 90 -8.13 7.86 5.88
C ASN A 90 -7.64 8.97 6.81
N PHE A 91 -6.36 8.97 7.16
CA PHE A 91 -5.77 10.01 7.98
C PHE A 91 -5.90 11.41 7.36
N ILE A 92 -5.51 11.58 6.09
CA ILE A 92 -5.62 12.87 5.41
C ILE A 92 -7.09 13.32 5.36
N THR A 93 -8.02 12.39 5.11
CA THR A 93 -9.45 12.71 5.08
C THR A 93 -9.98 13.13 6.44
N VAL A 94 -9.57 12.47 7.53
CA VAL A 94 -9.93 12.85 8.90
C VAL A 94 -9.37 14.23 9.25
N LEU A 95 -8.13 14.55 8.86
CA LEU A 95 -7.57 15.89 9.03
C LEU A 95 -8.37 16.96 8.28
N LEU A 96 -8.80 16.68 7.05
CA LEU A 96 -9.61 17.61 6.27
C LEU A 96 -11.01 17.78 6.85
N ILE A 97 -11.63 16.69 7.33
CA ILE A 97 -12.95 16.74 7.98
C ILE A 97 -12.87 17.58 9.25
N THR A 98 -11.92 17.30 10.15
CA THR A 98 -11.72 18.07 11.40
C THR A 98 -11.38 19.53 11.14
N PHE A 99 -10.64 19.83 10.06
CA PHE A 99 -10.42 21.22 9.63
C PHE A 99 -11.72 21.89 9.13
N SER A 100 -12.52 21.16 8.36
CA SER A 100 -13.78 21.65 7.78
C SER A 100 -14.90 21.85 8.78
N GLU A 101 -14.87 21.12 9.91
CA GLU A 101 -15.83 21.30 11.03
C GLU A 101 -15.81 22.72 11.59
N LYS A 102 -14.71 23.46 11.42
CA LYS A 102 -14.63 24.89 11.78
C LYS A 102 -15.55 25.78 10.94
N PHE A 103 -15.97 25.32 9.75
CA PHE A 103 -16.79 26.10 8.81
C PHE A 103 -18.23 25.59 8.72
N SER A 104 -18.45 24.28 8.77
CA SER A 104 -19.80 23.68 8.75
C SER A 104 -19.81 22.30 9.40
N ASP A 105 -20.77 22.06 10.28
CA ASP A 105 -20.91 20.79 11.01
C ASP A 105 -21.96 19.84 10.40
N LYS A 106 -22.55 20.18 9.24
CA LYS A 106 -23.58 19.31 8.64
C LYS A 106 -22.97 18.00 8.13
N ILE A 107 -23.68 16.89 8.38
CA ILE A 107 -23.28 15.53 7.98
C ILE A 107 -23.03 15.39 6.47
N GLU A 108 -23.88 16.02 5.65
CA GLU A 108 -23.76 15.98 4.18
C GLU A 108 -22.42 16.52 3.69
N TYR A 109 -21.94 17.62 4.27
CA TYR A 109 -20.63 18.19 3.92
C TYR A 109 -19.50 17.25 4.32
N LYS A 110 -19.57 16.60 5.49
CA LYS A 110 -18.56 15.64 5.93
C LYS A 110 -18.47 14.43 4.98
N PHE A 111 -19.61 13.93 4.50
CA PHE A 111 -19.65 12.85 3.51
C PHE A 111 -19.04 13.24 2.16
N ILE A 112 -19.35 14.44 1.67
CA ILE A 112 -18.79 14.93 0.40
C ILE A 112 -17.27 15.07 0.52
N ILE A 113 -16.79 15.71 1.59
CA ILE A 113 -15.36 15.87 1.85
C ILE A 113 -14.70 14.51 1.95
N TYR A 114 -15.30 13.57 2.68
CA TYR A 114 -14.81 12.21 2.80
C TYR A 114 -14.63 11.54 1.43
N ILE A 115 -15.68 11.45 0.61
CA ILE A 115 -15.62 10.77 -0.70
C ILE A 115 -14.59 11.43 -1.62
N VAL A 116 -14.62 12.76 -1.75
CA VAL A 116 -13.75 13.50 -2.67
C VAL A 116 -12.29 13.37 -2.26
N SER A 117 -11.99 13.60 -0.99
CA SER A 117 -10.62 13.51 -0.50
C SER A 117 -10.10 12.07 -0.53
N PHE A 118 -10.91 11.09 -0.12
CA PHE A 118 -10.49 9.70 -0.04
C PHE A 118 -10.18 9.12 -1.44
N VAL A 119 -10.98 9.46 -2.46
CA VAL A 119 -10.70 9.09 -3.86
C VAL A 119 -9.52 9.86 -4.42
N GLY A 120 -9.49 11.19 -4.20
CA GLY A 120 -8.43 12.05 -4.72
C GLY A 120 -7.06 11.60 -4.24
N PHE A 121 -6.90 11.44 -2.93
CA PHE A 121 -5.64 10.97 -2.34
C PHE A 121 -5.37 9.49 -2.66
N GLY A 122 -6.39 8.63 -2.69
CA GLY A 122 -6.23 7.22 -3.04
C GLY A 122 -5.65 7.05 -4.45
N ILE A 123 -6.19 7.78 -5.42
CA ILE A 123 -5.67 7.77 -6.80
C ILE A 123 -4.26 8.36 -6.84
N LEU A 124 -4.05 9.55 -6.26
CA LEU A 124 -2.75 10.23 -6.29
C LEU A 124 -1.64 9.37 -5.69
N LEU A 125 -1.86 8.84 -4.48
CA LEU A 125 -0.89 7.98 -3.79
C LEU A 125 -0.66 6.66 -4.52
N SER A 126 -1.70 6.07 -5.13
CA SER A 126 -1.54 4.83 -5.91
C SER A 126 -0.68 5.02 -7.17
N TYR A 127 -0.79 6.16 -7.85
CA TYR A 127 0.06 6.46 -9.01
C TYR A 127 1.49 6.83 -8.59
N ALA A 128 1.66 7.59 -7.51
CA ALA A 128 2.98 7.90 -6.96
C ALA A 128 3.74 6.62 -6.55
N THR A 129 3.06 5.70 -5.87
CA THR A 129 3.65 4.41 -5.49
C THR A 129 3.88 3.49 -6.68
N LYS A 130 3.00 3.47 -7.70
CA LYS A 130 3.24 2.76 -8.96
C LYS A 130 4.49 3.25 -9.67
N PHE A 131 4.70 4.57 -9.70
CA PHE A 131 5.91 5.16 -10.26
C PHE A 131 7.17 4.65 -9.55
N LEU A 132 7.16 4.63 -8.21
CA LEU A 132 8.25 4.06 -7.40
C LEU A 132 8.48 2.57 -7.68
N ILE A 133 7.42 1.76 -7.75
CA ILE A 133 7.51 0.34 -8.10
C ILE A 133 8.14 0.15 -9.48
N ASN A 134 7.78 0.98 -10.46
CA ASN A 134 8.37 0.90 -11.80
C ASN A 134 9.86 1.28 -11.83
N LEU A 135 10.31 2.19 -10.96
CA LEU A 135 11.73 2.46 -10.78
C LEU A 135 12.44 1.24 -10.19
N ILE A 136 11.86 0.61 -9.16
CA ILE A 136 12.44 -0.58 -8.52
C ILE A 136 12.46 -1.78 -9.48
N LYS A 137 11.44 -1.96 -10.32
CA LYS A 137 11.37 -3.02 -11.34
C LYS A 137 12.51 -2.98 -12.35
N LYS A 138 13.08 -1.82 -12.62
CA LYS A 138 14.26 -1.69 -13.47
C LYS A 138 15.53 -2.22 -12.81
N SER A 139 15.51 -2.41 -11.49
CA SER A 139 16.62 -3.01 -10.75
C SER A 139 16.46 -4.53 -10.70
N TYR A 140 17.57 -5.26 -10.87
CA TYR A 140 17.62 -6.73 -10.84
C TYR A 140 17.10 -7.31 -9.50
N LEU A 141 17.16 -6.51 -8.42
CA LEU A 141 16.61 -6.84 -7.11
C LEU A 141 15.13 -7.22 -7.15
N TYR A 142 14.35 -6.64 -8.07
CA TYR A 142 12.94 -6.98 -8.22
C TYR A 142 12.73 -8.45 -8.62
N SER A 143 13.68 -9.09 -9.29
CA SER A 143 13.57 -10.51 -9.66
C SER A 143 13.99 -11.46 -8.53
N ASN A 144 14.62 -10.95 -7.47
CA ASN A 144 15.10 -11.77 -6.36
C ASN A 144 13.95 -12.06 -5.37
N LYS A 145 13.60 -13.35 -5.23
CA LYS A 145 12.56 -13.82 -4.31
C LYS A 145 12.81 -13.40 -2.86
N LEU A 146 14.08 -13.39 -2.41
CA LEU A 146 14.44 -12.98 -1.05
C LEU A 146 14.13 -11.51 -0.82
N TYR A 147 14.47 -10.65 -1.78
CA TYR A 147 14.24 -9.20 -1.69
C TYR A 147 12.73 -8.86 -1.62
N ILE A 148 11.92 -9.46 -2.51
CA ILE A 148 10.46 -9.34 -2.48
C ILE A 148 9.89 -9.81 -1.14
N SER A 149 10.39 -10.93 -0.61
CA SER A 149 9.95 -11.47 0.68
C SER A 149 10.29 -10.53 1.83
N THR A 150 11.49 -9.94 1.85
CA THR A 150 11.90 -8.96 2.88
C THR A 150 11.00 -7.73 2.87
N ILE A 151 10.71 -7.17 1.70
CA ILE A 151 9.77 -6.04 1.58
C ILE A 151 8.37 -6.45 2.06
N SER A 152 7.92 -7.66 1.73
CA SER A 152 6.60 -8.16 2.14
C SER A 152 6.48 -8.27 3.65
N ILE A 153 7.48 -8.88 4.31
CA ILE A 153 7.53 -9.01 5.78
C ILE A 153 7.53 -7.62 6.41
N PHE A 154 8.31 -6.69 5.87
CA PHE A 154 8.34 -5.32 6.36
C PHE A 154 6.96 -4.64 6.26
N LEU A 155 6.26 -4.76 5.13
CA LEU A 155 4.92 -4.20 4.95
C LEU A 155 3.90 -4.83 5.92
N VAL A 156 4.00 -6.13 6.18
CA VAL A 156 3.15 -6.83 7.16
C VAL A 156 3.36 -6.27 8.56
N ILE A 157 4.61 -6.16 9.01
CA ILE A 157 4.95 -5.58 10.33
C ILE A 157 4.42 -4.16 10.44
N THR A 158 4.67 -3.34 9.41
CA THR A 158 4.23 -1.94 9.35
C THR A 158 2.72 -1.83 9.46
N PHE A 159 1.99 -2.70 8.78
CA PHE A 159 0.53 -2.76 8.87
C PHE A 159 0.05 -3.14 10.26
N PHE A 160 0.60 -4.20 10.88
CA PHE A 160 0.14 -4.63 12.20
C PHE A 160 0.42 -3.59 13.29
N ILE A 161 1.54 -2.88 13.20
CA ILE A 161 1.84 -1.73 14.05
C ILE A 161 0.73 -0.68 13.93
N LEU A 162 0.37 -0.28 12.70
CA LEU A 162 -0.72 0.67 12.47
C LEU A 162 -2.06 0.18 12.99
N PHE A 163 -2.37 -1.09 12.74
CA PHE A 163 -3.63 -1.71 13.13
C PHE A 163 -3.81 -1.67 14.65
N ILE A 164 -2.77 -2.07 15.42
CA ILE A 164 -2.78 -2.03 16.88
C ILE A 164 -2.95 -0.60 17.39
N PHE A 165 -2.22 0.37 16.83
CA PHE A 165 -2.33 1.76 17.27
C PHE A 165 -3.69 2.39 16.96
N THR A 166 -4.27 2.10 15.79
CA THR A 166 -5.58 2.64 15.40
C THR A 166 -6.72 1.99 16.18
N ARG A 167 -6.52 0.77 16.70
CA ARG A 167 -7.52 0.04 17.49
C ARG A 167 -7.75 0.63 18.88
N ASN A 168 -6.80 1.40 19.42
CA ASN A 168 -6.96 2.00 20.74
C ASN A 168 -7.89 3.22 20.65
N GLU A 169 -9.18 3.00 20.94
CA GLU A 169 -10.26 4.01 20.84
C GLU A 169 -10.11 5.17 21.84
N ASP A 170 -9.32 5.00 22.91
CA ASP A 170 -9.10 6.01 23.97
C ASP A 170 -7.94 6.97 23.70
N LEU A 171 -7.39 7.00 22.49
CA LEU A 171 -6.30 7.91 22.16
C LEU A 171 -6.81 9.33 21.93
N ASP A 172 -6.36 10.27 22.76
CA ASP A 172 -6.57 11.70 22.51
C ASP A 172 -6.09 12.07 21.09
N PHE A 173 -6.80 12.99 20.44
CA PHE A 173 -6.54 13.40 19.06
C PHE A 173 -5.10 13.88 18.87
N GLN A 174 -4.51 14.52 19.88
CA GLN A 174 -3.11 14.93 19.85
C GLN A 174 -2.15 13.74 19.76
N THR A 175 -2.42 12.69 20.53
CA THR A 175 -1.64 11.45 20.57
C THR A 175 -1.78 10.69 19.24
N PHE A 176 -3.00 10.58 18.71
CA PHE A 176 -3.25 10.00 17.38
C PHE A 176 -2.49 10.74 16.26
N ARG A 177 -2.50 12.07 16.28
CA ARG A 177 -1.76 12.90 15.33
C ARG A 177 -0.25 12.69 15.44
N LEU A 178 0.29 12.63 16.65
CA LEU A 178 1.73 12.44 16.90
C LEU A 178 2.21 11.06 16.43
N TYR A 179 1.45 10.00 16.70
CA TYR A 179 1.74 8.66 16.17
C TYR A 179 1.71 8.62 14.66
N THR A 180 0.79 9.35 14.03
CA THR A 180 0.73 9.39 12.57
C THR A 180 1.92 10.13 11.97
N TYR A 181 2.39 11.23 12.58
CA TYR A 181 3.61 11.89 12.13
C TYR A 181 4.86 11.01 12.30
N LEU A 182 5.00 10.32 13.43
CA LEU A 182 6.07 9.34 13.62
C LEU A 182 6.00 8.25 12.56
N TYR A 183 4.81 7.76 12.25
CA TYR A 183 4.59 6.73 11.23
C TYR A 183 4.98 7.19 9.82
N VAL A 184 4.47 8.35 9.37
CA VAL A 184 4.82 8.91 8.06
C VAL A 184 6.33 9.15 7.98
N GLY A 185 6.95 9.60 9.07
CA GLY A 185 8.40 9.73 9.18
C GLY A 185 9.14 8.41 8.98
N ILE A 186 8.73 7.35 9.70
CA ILE A 186 9.34 6.00 9.57
C ILE A 186 9.19 5.46 8.16
N VAL A 187 8.00 5.57 7.55
CA VAL A 187 7.74 5.12 6.18
C VAL A 187 8.62 5.89 5.19
N LEU A 188 8.71 7.22 5.30
CA LEU A 188 9.54 8.04 4.42
C LEU A 188 11.03 7.67 4.53
N ILE A 189 11.55 7.52 5.76
CA ILE A 189 12.95 7.12 5.98
C ILE A 189 13.22 5.77 5.33
N ILE A 190 12.32 4.82 5.47
CA ILE A 190 12.51 3.47 4.93
C ILE A 190 12.37 3.46 3.41
N LEU A 191 11.50 4.30 2.85
CA LEU A 191 11.37 4.49 1.41
C LEU A 191 12.65 5.10 0.82
N ILE A 192 13.27 6.06 1.52
CA ILE A 192 14.59 6.61 1.17
C ILE A 192 15.67 5.51 1.21
N ILE A 193 15.71 4.71 2.28
CA ILE A 193 16.67 3.60 2.40
C ILE A 193 16.50 2.59 1.25
N LEU A 194 15.26 2.22 0.92
CA LEU A 194 14.97 1.31 -0.20
C LEU A 194 15.43 1.89 -1.55
N ILE A 195 15.23 3.18 -1.78
CA ILE A 195 15.71 3.86 -2.99
C ILE A 195 17.24 3.84 -3.03
N ILE A 196 17.91 4.18 -1.92
CA ILE A 196 19.37 4.18 -1.83
C ILE A 196 19.92 2.78 -2.12
N ILE A 197 19.43 1.74 -1.44
CA ILE A 197 19.88 0.36 -1.66
C ILE A 197 19.64 -0.06 -3.11
N SER A 198 18.47 0.25 -3.68
CA SER A 198 18.15 -0.08 -5.06
C SER A 198 19.11 0.59 -6.05
N TYR A 199 19.46 1.86 -5.80
CA TYR A 199 20.41 2.61 -6.63
C TYR A 199 21.85 2.09 -6.48
N THR A 200 22.29 1.82 -5.25
CA THR A 200 23.64 1.31 -4.97
C THR A 200 23.85 -0.05 -5.61
N VAL A 201 22.91 -0.98 -5.48
CA VAL A 201 23.00 -2.32 -6.11
C VAL A 201 22.98 -2.20 -7.64
N LEU A 202 22.16 -1.31 -8.20
CA LEU A 202 22.15 -1.08 -9.65
C LEU A 202 23.50 -0.53 -10.15
N ARG A 203 24.15 0.33 -9.36
CA ARG A 203 25.49 0.86 -9.66
C ARG A 203 26.56 -0.24 -9.56
N GLU A 204 26.53 -1.06 -8.51
CA GLU A 204 27.48 -2.16 -8.33
C GLU A 204 27.41 -3.18 -9.47
N MET A 205 26.20 -3.54 -9.94
CA MET A 205 26.08 -4.49 -11.06
C MET A 205 26.59 -3.91 -12.37
N LYS A 206 26.31 -2.63 -12.66
CA LYS A 206 26.89 -1.95 -13.83
C LYS A 206 28.41 -1.95 -13.75
N TYR A 207 28.96 -1.72 -12.55
CA TYR A 207 30.39 -1.74 -12.34
C TYR A 207 31.01 -3.13 -12.58
N LYS A 208 30.41 -4.20 -12.03
CA LYS A 208 30.86 -5.58 -12.28
C LYS A 208 30.80 -5.97 -13.75
N ARG A 209 29.71 -5.64 -14.44
CA ARG A 209 29.56 -5.95 -15.87
C ARG A 209 30.62 -5.22 -16.72
N ASN A 210 30.89 -3.95 -16.41
CA ASN A 210 31.92 -3.20 -17.12
C ASN A 210 33.33 -3.76 -16.85
N LEU A 211 33.60 -4.27 -15.65
CA LEU A 211 34.86 -4.95 -15.32
C LEU A 211 35.02 -6.25 -16.11
N GLU A 212 33.99 -7.08 -16.16
CA GLU A 212 33.99 -8.32 -16.96
C GLU A 212 34.20 -8.04 -18.44
N GLU A 213 33.56 -7.00 -18.98
CA GLU A 213 33.77 -6.55 -20.37
C GLU A 213 35.26 -6.17 -20.60
N ILE A 214 35.85 -5.37 -19.70
CA ILE A 214 37.27 -4.97 -19.80
C ILE A 214 38.22 -6.16 -19.72
N GLU A 215 38.01 -7.09 -18.77
CA GLU A 215 38.83 -8.31 -18.66
C GLU A 215 38.75 -9.16 -19.92
N THR A 216 37.54 -9.31 -20.47
CA THR A 216 37.34 -10.05 -21.72
C THR A 216 38.09 -9.38 -22.88
N TYR A 217 38.02 -8.06 -23.03
CA TYR A 217 38.78 -7.32 -24.03
C TYR A 217 40.30 -7.48 -23.85
N TYR A 218 40.77 -7.47 -22.61
CA TYR A 218 42.18 -7.66 -22.30
C TYR A 218 42.65 -9.07 -22.66
N GLU A 219 41.90 -10.12 -22.30
CA GLU A 219 42.19 -11.50 -22.69
C GLU A 219 42.23 -11.69 -24.21
N TYR A 220 41.30 -11.07 -24.94
CA TYR A 220 41.33 -11.10 -26.42
C TYR A 220 42.58 -10.44 -26.99
N THR A 221 42.98 -9.30 -26.43
CA THR A 221 44.17 -8.56 -26.90
C THR A 221 45.45 -9.36 -26.64
N LEU A 222 45.57 -9.96 -25.45
CA LEU A 222 46.72 -10.79 -25.06
C LEU A 222 46.86 -12.08 -25.86
N ARG A 223 45.76 -12.58 -26.44
CA ARG A 223 45.80 -13.73 -27.37
C ARG A 223 46.18 -13.35 -28.80
N ILE A 224 46.09 -12.06 -29.14
CA ILE A 224 46.44 -11.54 -30.47
C ILE A 224 47.94 -11.20 -30.53
N GLU A 225 48.54 -10.75 -29.42
CA GLU A 225 49.99 -10.57 -29.25
C GLU A 225 50.74 -11.90 -29.15
#